data_AF-A0A2A4ZX94-F1
#
_entry.id   AF-A0A2A4ZX94-F1
#
_cell.length_a   1.000
_cell.length_b   1.000
_cell.length_c   1.000
_cell.angle_alpha   90.00
_cell.angle_beta   90.00
_cell.angle_gamma   90.00
#
_symmetry.space_group_name_H-M   'P 1'
#
loop_
_entity.id
_entity.type
_entity.pdbx_description
1 polymer ?
#
loop_
_entity_poly.entity_id
_entity_poly.type
_entity_poly.pdbx_seq_one_letter_code
_entity_poly.pdbx_strand_id
1 'polypeptide(L)'
;MNHELEIEIIDPIDRHEKMAIEVAVVVDSEIRYCYFATPEGLKNFGDWVPGTEVRMHYDDNDFIVVSEISKEIIESAIIAIHKEGRLYACTSASS
;
A
#
# COMPACT_ATOMS: atom_id res chain seq x y z
N MET A 1 8.08 11.67 20.45
CA MET A 1 8.70 10.33 20.60
C MET A 1 9.02 9.87 19.19
N ASN A 2 10.26 9.49 18.90
CA ASN A 2 10.58 8.85 17.63
C ASN A 2 10.12 7.39 17.78
N HIS A 3 9.00 7.06 17.14
CA HIS A 3 8.61 5.66 16.99
C HIS A 3 9.61 5.02 16.02
N GLU A 4 10.12 3.84 16.38
CA GLU A 4 10.97 3.05 15.48
C GLU A 4 10.07 2.53 14.35
N LEU A 5 10.40 2.92 13.11
CA LEU A 5 9.65 2.62 11.91
C LEU A 5 10.56 1.81 10.98
N GLU A 6 10.21 0.55 10.76
CA GLU A 6 10.88 -0.32 9.79
C GLU A 6 9.93 -0.64 8.63
N ILE A 7 10.47 -0.72 7.42
CA ILE A 7 9.70 -0.93 6.20
C ILE A 7 10.32 -2.10 5.43
N GLU A 8 9.51 -3.10 5.13
CA GLU A 8 9.89 -4.27 4.35
C GLU A 8 8.95 -4.42 3.15
N ILE A 9 9.52 -4.45 1.94
CA ILE A 9 8.78 -4.70 0.70
C ILE A 9 8.69 -6.22 0.52
N ILE A 10 7.47 -6.76 0.59
CA ILE A 10 7.19 -8.21 0.53
C ILE A 10 7.15 -8.69 -0.91
N ASP A 11 6.46 -7.95 -1.77
CA ASP A 11 6.33 -8.27 -3.20
C ASP A 11 7.41 -7.58 -4.05
N PRO A 12 7.92 -8.26 -5.12
CA PRO A 12 8.83 -7.62 -6.08
C PRO A 12 8.20 -6.39 -6.74
N ILE A 13 8.91 -5.26 -6.69
CA ILE A 13 8.43 -3.96 -7.21
C ILE A 13 7.98 -4.04 -8.68
N ASP A 14 8.63 -4.85 -9.50
CA ASP A 14 8.31 -5.02 -10.92
C ASP A 14 6.93 -5.67 -11.17
N ARG A 15 6.28 -6.22 -10.14
CA ARG A 15 4.91 -6.74 -10.24
C ARG A 15 3.83 -5.67 -10.23
N HIS A 16 4.17 -4.40 -9.96
CA HIS A 16 3.21 -3.31 -9.81
C HIS A 16 2.35 -3.07 -11.06
N GLU A 17 2.84 -3.43 -12.25
CA GLU A 17 2.08 -3.33 -13.49
C GLU A 17 0.93 -4.34 -13.55
N LYS A 18 0.98 -5.41 -12.74
CA LYS A 18 0.00 -6.51 -12.73
C LYS A 18 -0.91 -6.47 -11.52
N MET A 19 -0.40 -6.01 -10.38
CA MET A 19 -1.11 -5.99 -9.09
C MET A 19 -0.50 -4.96 -8.14
N ALA A 20 -1.06 -4.85 -6.92
CA ALA A 20 -0.43 -4.07 -5.86
C ALA A 20 0.80 -4.78 -5.29
N ILE A 21 1.73 -3.98 -4.74
CA ILE A 21 2.90 -4.43 -3.99
C ILE A 21 2.55 -4.44 -2.50
N GLU A 22 2.59 -5.60 -1.88
CA GLU A 22 2.46 -5.73 -0.43
C GLU A 22 3.72 -5.23 0.29
N VAL A 23 3.51 -4.43 1.33
CA VAL A 23 4.56 -3.84 2.17
C VAL A 23 4.22 -4.05 3.63
N ALA A 24 5.15 -4.62 4.38
CA ALA A 24 5.08 -4.72 5.83
C ALA A 24 5.75 -3.49 6.47
N VAL A 25 5.12 -2.97 7.51
CA VAL A 25 5.59 -1.83 8.30
C VAL A 25 5.62 -2.25 9.76
N VAL A 26 6.77 -2.15 10.41
CA VAL A 26 6.90 -2.34 11.85
C VAL A 26 6.83 -0.98 12.52
N VAL A 27 5.84 -0.79 13.39
CA VAL A 27 5.68 0.42 14.20
C VAL A 27 5.31 0.01 15.62
N ASP A 28 6.02 0.52 16.62
CA ASP A 28 5.77 0.21 18.03
C ASP A 28 5.75 -1.30 18.34
N SER A 29 6.63 -2.06 17.69
CA SER A 29 6.70 -3.53 17.76
C SER A 29 5.48 -4.28 17.19
N GLU A 30 4.58 -3.60 16.49
CA GLU A 30 3.47 -4.22 15.75
C GLU A 30 3.80 -4.25 14.25
N ILE A 31 3.60 -5.42 13.63
CA ILE A 31 3.68 -5.56 12.18
C ILE A 31 2.31 -5.19 11.59
N ARG A 32 2.33 -4.31 10.60
CA ARG A 32 1.15 -3.85 9.86
C ARG A 32 1.42 -3.92 8.36
N TYR A 33 0.37 -4.00 7.57
CA TYR A 33 0.45 -4.22 6.13
C TYR A 33 -0.24 -3.10 5.37
N CYS A 34 0.29 -2.77 4.20
CA CYS A 34 -0.35 -1.91 3.21
C CYS A 34 0.05 -2.34 1.80
N TYR A 35 -0.70 -1.86 0.82
CA TYR A 35 -0.54 -2.22 -0.58
C TYR A 35 -0.33 -0.98 -1.44
N PHE A 36 0.70 -0.99 -2.27
CA PHE A 36 0.99 0.10 -3.21
C PHE A 36 0.65 -0.31 -4.64
N ALA A 37 -0.10 0.52 -5.37
CA ALA A 37 -0.31 0.33 -6.80
C ALA A 37 -0.22 1.64 -7.59
N THR A 38 -0.08 1.51 -8.90
CA THR A 38 -0.29 2.61 -9.84
C THR A 38 -1.71 2.57 -10.42
N PRO A 39 -2.22 3.68 -10.97
CA PRO A 39 -3.47 3.67 -11.74
C PRO A 39 -3.48 2.65 -12.87
N GLU A 40 -2.33 2.39 -13.51
CA GLU A 40 -2.14 1.37 -14.54
C GLU A 40 -2.25 -0.04 -13.95
N GLY A 41 -1.56 -0.30 -12.84
CA GLY A 41 -1.64 -1.57 -12.12
C GLY A 41 -3.08 -1.89 -11.71
N LEU A 42 -3.79 -0.90 -11.17
CA LEU A 42 -5.19 -1.03 -10.71
C LEU A 42 -6.17 -1.50 -11.79
N LYS A 43 -5.84 -1.34 -13.08
CA LYS A 43 -6.68 -1.85 -14.17
C LYS A 43 -6.68 -3.38 -14.24
N ASN A 44 -5.70 -4.04 -13.61
CA ASN A 44 -5.42 -5.46 -13.78
C ASN A 44 -5.88 -6.34 -12.62
N PHE A 45 -6.35 -5.76 -11.50
CA PHE A 45 -6.84 -6.50 -10.35
C PHE A 45 -8.11 -5.84 -9.76
N GLY A 46 -8.80 -6.54 -8.85
CA GLY A 46 -10.02 -6.06 -8.19
C GLY A 46 -11.30 -6.59 -8.78
N ASP A 47 -12.42 -6.13 -8.23
CA ASP A 47 -13.75 -6.57 -8.64
C ASP A 47 -14.27 -5.75 -9.81
N TRP A 48 -15.00 -6.39 -10.71
CA TRP A 48 -15.69 -5.70 -11.77
C TRP A 48 -16.89 -4.95 -11.22
N VAL A 49 -17.02 -3.67 -11.57
CA VAL A 49 -18.26 -2.94 -11.32
C VAL A 49 -19.33 -3.45 -12.29
N PRO A 50 -20.47 -3.99 -11.79
CA PRO A 50 -21.48 -4.60 -12.65
C PRO A 50 -21.95 -3.68 -13.77
N GLY A 51 -21.96 -4.21 -15.00
CA GLY A 51 -22.38 -3.47 -16.19
C GLY A 51 -21.34 -2.50 -16.75
N THR A 52 -20.08 -2.58 -16.31
CA THR A 52 -18.98 -1.75 -16.82
C THR A 52 -17.72 -2.58 -17.09
N GLU A 53 -16.74 -1.97 -17.78
CA GLU A 53 -15.38 -2.50 -17.92
C GLU A 53 -14.41 -1.88 -16.89
N VAL A 54 -14.93 -1.41 -15.75
CA VAL A 54 -14.14 -0.76 -14.71
C VAL A 54 -13.89 -1.75 -13.57
N ARG A 55 -12.64 -1.88 -13.16
CA ARG A 55 -12.23 -2.56 -11.93
C ARG A 55 -12.32 -1.61 -10.74
N MET A 56 -12.70 -2.12 -9.58
CA MET A 56 -12.79 -1.40 -8.33
C MET A 56 -12.08 -2.16 -7.22
N HIS A 57 -11.37 -1.41 -6.38
CA HIS A 57 -10.87 -1.84 -5.08
C HIS A 57 -11.52 -1.00 -4.01
N TYR A 58 -12.10 -1.65 -3.00
CA TYR A 58 -12.81 -0.95 -1.92
C TYR A 58 -12.65 -1.64 -0.55
N ASP A 59 -11.75 -2.62 -0.45
CA ASP A 59 -11.77 -3.57 0.68
C ASP A 59 -11.01 -3.13 1.93
N ASP A 60 -10.19 -2.08 1.92
CA ASP A 60 -9.66 -1.46 3.15
C ASP A 60 -8.91 -0.15 2.84
N ASN A 61 -8.66 0.66 3.89
CA ASN A 61 -7.88 1.91 3.78
C ASN A 61 -6.37 1.69 3.66
N ASP A 62 -5.90 0.44 3.69
CA ASP A 62 -4.49 0.06 3.56
C ASP A 62 -4.00 0.03 2.11
N PHE A 63 -4.87 0.44 1.18
CA PHE A 63 -4.58 0.56 -0.23
C PHE A 63 -4.12 1.97 -0.63
N ILE A 64 -2.87 2.11 -1.09
CA ILE A 64 -2.21 3.37 -1.42
C ILE A 64 -1.93 3.43 -2.92
N VAL A 65 -2.37 4.51 -3.56
CA VAL A 65 -2.17 4.73 -5.00
C VAL A 65 -1.12 5.82 -5.22
N VAL A 66 -0.10 5.52 -6.01
CA VAL A 66 1.00 6.42 -6.39
C VAL A 66 1.14 6.49 -7.90
N SER A 67 1.70 7.59 -8.43
CA SER A 67 1.90 7.73 -9.88
C SER A 67 3.03 6.87 -10.44
N GLU A 68 3.97 6.46 -9.59
CA GLU A 68 5.10 5.59 -9.93
C GLU A 68 5.49 4.77 -8.69
N ILE A 69 6.04 3.57 -8.90
CA ILE A 69 6.51 2.72 -7.80
C ILE A 69 8.01 2.51 -7.90
N SER A 70 8.68 2.85 -6.81
CA SER A 70 10.06 2.51 -6.51
C SER A 70 10.21 2.30 -5.00
N LYS A 71 11.34 1.75 -4.57
CA LYS A 71 11.62 1.54 -3.15
C LYS A 71 11.60 2.88 -2.40
N GLU A 72 12.25 3.90 -2.98
CA GLU A 72 12.37 5.23 -2.40
C GLU A 72 11.00 5.92 -2.26
N ILE A 73 10.10 5.71 -3.22
CA ILE A 73 8.74 6.26 -3.18
C ILE A 73 7.90 5.58 -2.11
N ILE A 74 7.96 4.24 -2.00
CA ILE A 74 7.26 3.48 -0.95
C ILE A 74 7.71 3.97 0.43
N GLU A 75 9.02 4.02 0.66
CA GLU A 75 9.58 4.47 1.94
C GLU A 75 9.18 5.92 2.27
N SER A 76 9.30 6.83 1.29
CA SER A 76 8.96 8.24 1.48
C SER A 76 7.46 8.46 1.76
N ALA A 77 6.59 7.72 1.08
CA ALA A 77 5.15 7.78 1.27
C ALA A 77 4.75 7.29 2.68
N ILE A 78 5.29 6.15 3.12
CA ILE A 78 5.03 5.61 4.47
C ILE A 78 5.51 6.59 5.54
N ILE A 79 6.71 7.18 5.38
CA ILE A 79 7.23 8.19 6.30
C ILE A 79 6.31 9.43 6.35
N ALA A 80 5.79 9.88 5.20
CA ALA A 80 4.86 11.02 5.16
C ALA A 80 3.55 10.70 5.88
N ILE A 81 2.94 9.54 5.60
CA ILE A 81 1.73 9.05 6.27
C ILE A 81 1.94 8.93 7.78
N HIS A 82 3.10 8.43 8.23
CA HIS A 82 3.44 8.33 9.64
C HIS A 82 3.56 9.70 10.30
N LYS A 83 4.23 10.66 9.66
CA LYS A 83 4.34 12.05 10.16
C LYS A 83 2.99 12.76 10.26
N GLU A 84 2.03 12.39 9.42
CA GLU A 84 0.65 12.89 9.50
C GLU A 84 -0.19 12.20 10.59
N GLY A 85 0.36 11.19 11.28
CA GLY A 85 -0.38 10.42 12.29
C GLY A 85 -1.43 9.48 11.69
N ARG A 86 -1.32 9.15 10.40
CA ARG A 86 -2.31 8.35 9.66
C ARG A 86 -1.91 6.89 9.44
N LEU A 87 -0.72 6.49 9.89
CA LEU A 87 -0.16 5.16 9.60
C LEU A 87 -1.11 4.02 9.99
N TYR A 88 -1.68 4.05 11.21
CA TYR A 88 -2.62 3.04 11.68
C TYR A 88 -3.93 2.99 10.87
N ALA A 89 -4.36 4.12 10.29
CA ALA A 89 -5.56 4.16 9.46
C ALA A 89 -5.29 3.70 8.02
N CYS A 90 -4.03 3.77 7.58
CA CYS A 90 -3.59 3.38 6.24
C CYS A 90 -2.82 2.05 6.23
N THR A 91 -2.92 1.27 7.31
CA THR A 91 -2.32 -0.07 7.41
C THR A 91 -3.23 -0.99 8.22
N SER A 92 -3.32 -2.25 7.83
CA SER A 92 -4.06 -3.28 8.54
C SER A 92 -3.12 -4.09 9.44
N ALA A 93 -3.61 -4.57 10.58
CA ALA A 93 -2.91 -5.64 11.29
C ALA A 93 -3.18 -6.95 10.54
N SER A 94 -2.19 -7.83 10.38
CA SER A 94 -2.44 -9.15 9.81
C SER A 94 -3.55 -9.85 10.59
N SER A 95 -4.53 -10.38 9.85
CA SER A 95 -5.63 -11.17 10.41
C SER A 95 -5.20 -12.60 10.75
#